data_AF-H2ASB9-F1
#
_entry.id   AF-H2ASB9-F1
#
_cell.length_a   1.000
_cell.length_b   1.000
_cell.length_c   1.000
_cell.angle_alpha   90.00
_cell.angle_beta   90.00
_cell.angle_gamma   90.00
#
_symmetry.space_group_name_H-M   'P 1'
#
loop_
_entity.id
_entity.type
_entity.pdbx_description
1 polymer ?
#
loop_
_entity_poly.entity_id
_entity_poly.type
_entity_poly.pdbx_seq_one_letter_code
_entity_poly.pdbx_strand_id
1 'polypeptide(L)'
;MSQPDADITKISQAMDILARLILEKQKDGTQLKMEYEHKLKELNNLINLILNLGKTSVDDSNPKLKVDCNELDKLLRNRIEIVEKDDKKRYALIPVSEANEEDSMKESITSPKDSKKKKKKKNKILCSYCHESGHTRASCEKKLLNIRP
;
A
#
# COMPACT_ATOMS: atom_id res chain seq x y z
N MET A 1 -10.12 -23.13 61.95
CA MET A 1 -10.06 -23.36 60.49
C MET A 1 -9.75 -22.03 59.83
N SER A 2 -8.69 -22.01 59.02
CA SER A 2 -7.93 -20.82 58.63
C SER A 2 -8.67 -19.97 57.59
N GLN A 3 -9.06 -18.74 57.96
CA GLN A 3 -9.61 -17.74 57.05
C GLN A 3 -8.72 -17.29 55.86
N PRO A 4 -7.36 -17.32 55.89
CA PRO A 4 -6.56 -16.76 54.80
C PRO A 4 -6.61 -17.55 53.49
N ASP A 5 -6.78 -18.87 53.52
CA ASP A 5 -6.78 -19.70 52.30
C ASP A 5 -8.03 -19.47 51.43
N ALA A 6 -9.16 -19.15 52.08
CA ALA A 6 -10.41 -18.81 51.41
C ALA A 6 -10.35 -17.43 50.73
N ASP A 7 -9.51 -16.52 51.22
CA ASP A 7 -9.36 -15.19 50.62
C ASP A 7 -8.32 -15.20 49.48
N ILE A 8 -7.26 -16.01 49.60
CA ILE A 8 -6.30 -16.24 48.50
C ILE A 8 -6.99 -16.83 47.26
N THR A 9 -7.90 -17.79 47.47
CA THR A 9 -8.65 -18.41 46.37
C THR A 9 -9.62 -17.43 45.69
N LYS A 10 -10.30 -16.57 46.46
CA LYS A 10 -11.14 -15.50 45.89
C LYS A 10 -10.32 -14.47 45.11
N ILE A 11 -9.13 -14.12 45.60
CA ILE A 11 -8.24 -13.18 44.91
C ILE A 11 -7.74 -13.78 43.59
N SER A 12 -7.35 -15.06 43.58
CA SER A 12 -6.97 -15.77 42.35
C SER A 12 -8.13 -15.80 41.33
N GLN A 13 -9.35 -16.07 41.78
CA GLN A 13 -10.54 -16.05 40.91
C GLN A 13 -10.83 -14.64 40.36
N ALA A 14 -10.72 -13.61 41.20
CA ALA A 14 -10.89 -12.23 40.76
C ALA A 14 -9.82 -11.82 39.73
N MET A 15 -8.59 -12.27 39.91
CA MET A 15 -7.51 -12.02 38.96
C MET A 15 -7.72 -12.74 37.62
N ASP A 16 -8.19 -13.99 37.63
CA ASP A 16 -8.53 -14.72 36.40
C ASP A 16 -9.68 -14.06 35.63
N ILE A 17 -10.68 -13.54 36.34
CA ILE A 17 -11.79 -12.78 35.73
C ILE A 17 -11.28 -11.50 35.07
N LEU A 18 -10.41 -10.75 35.75
CA LEU A 18 -9.80 -9.54 35.21
C LEU A 18 -8.92 -9.84 33.99
N ALA A 19 -8.11 -10.89 34.04
CA ALA A 19 -7.28 -11.32 32.91
C ALA A 19 -8.15 -11.67 31.68
N ARG A 20 -9.27 -12.38 31.90
CA ARG A 20 -10.21 -12.72 30.82
C ARG A 20 -10.85 -11.48 30.21
N LEU A 21 -11.30 -10.53 31.03
CA LEU A 21 -11.88 -9.27 30.57
C LEU A 21 -10.88 -8.40 29.79
N ILE A 22 -9.61 -8.39 30.20
CA ILE A 22 -8.55 -7.65 29.48
C ILE A 22 -8.30 -8.27 28.10
N LEU A 23 -8.23 -9.60 28.01
CA LEU A 23 -8.06 -10.30 26.74
C LEU A 23 -9.24 -10.08 25.79
N GLU A 24 -10.46 -10.06 26.32
CA GLU A 24 -11.68 -9.80 25.55
C GLU A 24 -11.71 -8.35 25.03
N LYS A 25 -11.45 -7.36 25.89
CA LYS A 25 -11.35 -5.95 25.50
C LYS A 25 -10.25 -5.68 24.47
N GLN A 26 -9.12 -6.39 24.56
CA GLN A 26 -8.05 -6.30 23.55
C GLN A 26 -8.47 -6.90 22.21
N LYS A 27 -9.17 -8.05 22.22
CA LYS A 27 -9.73 -8.65 21.01
C LYS A 27 -10.78 -7.77 20.36
N ASP A 28 -11.70 -7.21 21.13
CA ASP A 28 -12.72 -6.29 20.62
C ASP A 28 -12.08 -5.03 20.03
N GLY A 29 -11.11 -4.45 20.75
CA GLY A 29 -10.40 -3.26 20.28
C GLY A 29 -9.56 -3.50 19.02
N THR A 30 -9.06 -4.72 18.79
CA THR A 30 -8.34 -5.08 17.57
C THR A 30 -9.28 -5.44 16.43
N GLN A 31 -10.36 -6.17 16.70
CA GLN A 31 -11.39 -6.50 15.71
C GLN A 31 -12.07 -5.23 15.18
N LEU A 32 -12.47 -4.31 16.06
CA LEU A 32 -13.13 -3.07 15.65
C LEU A 32 -12.22 -2.20 14.77
N LYS A 33 -10.92 -2.16 15.07
CA LYS A 33 -9.93 -1.47 14.22
C LYS A 33 -9.78 -2.13 12.86
N MET A 34 -9.69 -3.46 12.82
CA MET A 34 -9.61 -4.20 11.55
C MET A 34 -10.85 -3.99 10.68
N GLU A 35 -12.05 -4.04 11.26
CA GLU A 35 -13.30 -3.76 10.52
C GLU A 35 -13.35 -2.33 9.99
N TYR A 36 -12.90 -1.36 10.79
CA TYR A 36 -12.83 0.04 10.38
C TYR A 36 -11.84 0.25 9.23
N GLU A 37 -10.64 -0.32 9.33
CA GLU A 37 -9.63 -0.29 8.25
C GLU A 37 -10.13 -0.98 6.98
N HIS A 38 -10.84 -2.10 7.11
CA HIS A 38 -11.46 -2.79 5.99
C HIS A 38 -12.46 -1.89 5.26
N LYS A 39 -13.38 -1.26 6.00
CA LYS A 39 -14.36 -0.32 5.43
C LYS A 39 -13.68 0.87 4.75
N LEU A 40 -12.61 1.42 5.31
CA LEU A 40 -11.83 2.47 4.66
C LEU A 40 -11.20 2.00 3.34
N LYS A 41 -10.67 0.77 3.30
CA LYS A 41 -10.09 0.18 2.09
C LYS A 41 -11.14 -0.03 1.01
N GLU A 42 -12.32 -0.50 1.37
CA GLU A 42 -13.47 -0.62 0.45
C GLU A 42 -13.89 0.73 -0.11
N LEU A 43 -14.03 1.76 0.73
CA LEU A 43 -14.36 3.11 0.28
C LEU A 43 -13.31 3.67 -0.68
N ASN A 44 -12.02 3.49 -0.38
CA ASN A 44 -10.94 3.87 -1.28
C ASN A 44 -11.01 3.13 -2.62
N ASN A 45 -11.33 1.83 -2.61
CA ASN A 45 -11.51 1.06 -3.83
C ASN A 45 -12.68 1.59 -4.67
N LEU A 46 -13.81 1.90 -4.05
CA LEU A 46 -14.98 2.48 -4.72
C LEU A 46 -14.66 3.85 -5.33
N ILE A 47 -13.96 4.72 -4.59
CA ILE A 47 -13.54 6.03 -5.10
C ILE A 47 -12.60 5.86 -6.30
N ASN A 48 -11.60 4.99 -6.20
CA ASN A 48 -10.69 4.70 -7.31
C ASN A 48 -11.43 4.09 -8.52
N LEU A 49 -12.46 3.27 -8.30
CA LEU A 49 -13.29 2.73 -9.37
C LEU A 49 -14.07 3.84 -10.08
N ILE A 50 -14.67 4.78 -9.34
CA ILE A 50 -15.38 5.95 -9.89
C ILE A 50 -14.41 6.84 -10.68
N LEU A 51 -13.20 7.09 -10.15
CA LEU A 51 -12.17 7.88 -10.84
C LEU A 51 -11.73 7.23 -12.16
N ASN A 52 -11.64 5.90 -12.21
CA ASN A 52 -11.30 5.17 -13.42
C ASN A 52 -12.46 5.13 -14.43
N LEU A 53 -13.71 5.00 -13.96
CA LEU A 53 -14.90 5.01 -14.82
C LEU A 53 -15.14 6.37 -15.48
N GLY A 54 -14.88 7.46 -14.75
CA GLY A 54 -15.03 8.83 -15.24
C GLY A 54 -14.08 9.22 -16.37
N LYS A 55 -13.10 8.36 -16.72
CA LYS A 55 -12.10 8.59 -17.77
C LYS A 55 -12.21 7.63 -18.96
N THR A 56 -13.33 6.91 -19.10
CA THR A 56 -13.60 6.03 -20.26
C THR A 56 -13.78 6.77 -21.60
N SER A 57 -13.67 8.10 -21.62
CA SER A 57 -13.60 8.87 -22.85
C SER A 57 -12.17 8.83 -23.45
N VAL A 58 -11.98 7.88 -24.36
CA VAL A 58 -11.17 8.00 -25.57
C VAL A 58 -9.71 8.46 -25.36
N ASP A 59 -8.87 7.61 -24.77
CA ASP A 59 -7.52 7.33 -25.29
C ASP A 59 -6.76 6.38 -24.36
N ASP A 60 -6.23 5.33 -24.96
CA ASP A 60 -5.52 4.18 -24.35
C ASP A 60 -4.09 4.56 -23.86
N SER A 61 -3.90 5.82 -23.46
CA SER A 61 -2.59 6.41 -23.15
C SER A 61 -2.58 7.23 -21.86
N ASN A 62 -3.68 7.27 -21.11
CA ASN A 62 -3.75 8.08 -19.89
C ASN A 62 -3.38 7.25 -18.64
N PRO A 63 -2.54 7.80 -17.75
CA PRO A 63 -2.08 7.10 -16.56
C PRO A 63 -3.25 6.84 -15.61
N LYS A 64 -3.30 5.61 -15.08
CA LYS A 64 -4.26 5.18 -14.05
C LYS A 64 -4.17 6.14 -12.87
N LEU A 65 -5.25 6.84 -12.50
CA LEU A 65 -5.17 7.76 -11.37
C LEU A 65 -5.55 7.06 -10.08
N LYS A 66 -4.83 7.39 -9.02
CA LYS A 66 -5.15 7.03 -7.65
C LYS A 66 -5.40 8.31 -6.88
N VAL A 67 -6.26 8.25 -5.87
CA VAL A 67 -6.33 9.34 -4.89
C VAL A 67 -4.97 9.45 -4.20
N ASP A 68 -4.43 10.67 -4.12
CA ASP A 68 -3.24 10.90 -3.31
C ASP A 68 -3.66 10.97 -1.84
N CYS A 69 -3.49 9.86 -1.12
CA CYS A 69 -3.83 9.78 0.30
C CYS A 69 -3.04 10.77 1.15
N ASN A 70 -1.80 11.11 0.79
CA ASN A 70 -0.95 12.00 1.59
C ASN A 70 -1.36 13.46 1.45
N GLU A 71 -1.72 13.87 0.24
CA GLU A 71 -2.27 15.22 0.00
C GLU A 71 -3.70 15.33 0.52
N LEU A 72 -4.50 14.27 0.38
CA LEU A 72 -5.83 14.20 0.95
C LEU A 72 -5.80 14.33 2.48
N ASP A 73 -4.88 13.65 3.17
CA ASP A 73 -4.73 13.76 4.64
C ASP A 73 -4.37 15.18 5.08
N LYS A 74 -3.56 15.90 4.29
CA LYS A 74 -3.27 17.31 4.55
C LYS A 74 -4.49 18.19 4.32
N LEU A 75 -5.25 17.92 3.26
CA LEU A 75 -6.46 18.66 2.91
C LEU A 75 -7.59 18.44 3.94
N LEU A 76 -7.77 17.21 4.42
CA LEU A 76 -8.71 16.87 5.49
C LEU A 76 -8.40 17.62 6.80
N ARG A 77 -7.12 17.84 7.11
CA ARG A 77 -6.70 18.62 8.29
C ARG A 77 -6.94 20.13 8.12
N ASN A 78 -6.81 20.64 6.90
CA ASN A 78 -6.84 22.07 6.62
C ASN A 78 -8.21 22.62 6.20
N ARG A 79 -9.27 21.80 6.35
CA ARG A 79 -10.63 21.96 5.80
C ARG A 79 -10.69 21.73 4.29
N ILE A 80 -11.75 21.05 3.88
CA ILE A 80 -12.04 20.75 2.48
C ILE A 80 -12.60 22.01 1.82
N GLU A 81 -11.98 22.42 0.71
CA GLU A 81 -12.51 23.48 -0.14
C GLU A 81 -13.70 22.95 -0.94
N ILE A 82 -14.86 23.53 -0.68
CA ILE A 82 -16.11 23.21 -1.38
C ILE A 82 -16.33 24.28 -2.45
N VAL A 83 -16.22 23.87 -3.71
CA VAL A 83 -16.48 24.72 -4.87
C VAL A 83 -17.95 24.56 -5.27
N GLU A 84 -18.68 25.66 -5.32
CA GLU A 84 -20.05 25.70 -5.80
C GLU A 84 -20.04 25.98 -7.31
N LYS A 85 -20.53 25.03 -8.10
CA LYS A 85 -20.65 25.16 -9.57
C LYS A 85 -22.12 25.10 -9.94
N ASP A 86 -22.52 26.01 -10.84
CA ASP A 86 -23.87 26.10 -11.42
C ASP A 86 -25.02 26.30 -10.40
N ASP A 87 -24.78 27.09 -9.34
CA ASP A 87 -25.73 27.53 -8.30
C ASP A 87 -26.56 26.43 -7.60
N LYS A 88 -26.23 25.16 -7.79
CA LYS A 88 -27.02 24.02 -7.28
C LYS A 88 -26.19 22.84 -6.80
N LYS A 89 -24.87 22.81 -7.06
CA LYS A 89 -24.03 21.66 -6.72
C LYS A 89 -22.73 22.10 -6.06
N ARG A 90 -22.47 21.49 -4.90
CA ARG A 90 -21.27 21.66 -4.10
C ARG A 90 -20.33 20.50 -4.40
N TYR A 91 -19.13 20.81 -4.86
CA TYR A 91 -18.10 19.85 -5.21
C TYR A 91 -16.92 19.99 -4.25
N ALA A 92 -16.43 18.86 -3.73
CA ALA A 92 -15.16 18.80 -3.03
C ALA A 92 -14.07 18.37 -4.02
N LEU A 93 -12.99 19.12 -4.11
CA LEU A 93 -11.84 18.74 -4.94
C LEU A 93 -11.00 17.71 -4.18
N ILE A 94 -10.77 16.56 -4.83
CA ILE A 94 -9.94 15.49 -4.28
C ILE A 94 -8.63 15.46 -5.07
N PRO A 95 -7.47 15.57 -4.41
CA PRO A 95 -6.18 15.44 -5.07
C PRO A 95 -6.00 14.01 -5.59
N VAL A 96 -5.58 13.91 -6.84
CA VAL A 96 -5.35 12.64 -7.54
C VAL A 96 -3.94 12.62 -8.09
N SER A 97 -3.24 11.51 -7.92
CA SER A 97 -1.90 11.26 -8.45
C SER A 97 -1.95 10.23 -9.58
N GLU A 98 -0.95 10.28 -10.44
CA GLU A 98 -0.76 9.31 -11.51
C GLU A 98 -0.11 8.05 -10.92
N ALA A 99 -0.78 6.91 -11.03
CA ALA A 99 -0.26 5.63 -10.61
C ALA A 99 0.71 5.12 -11.68
N ASN A 100 1.98 5.40 -11.47
CA ASN A 100 3.05 4.73 -12.19
C ASN A 100 3.06 3.24 -11.80
N GLU A 101 3.26 2.36 -12.78
CA GLU A 101 3.12 0.90 -12.62
C GLU A 101 4.12 0.25 -11.64
N GLU A 102 5.02 1.03 -11.03
CA GLU A 102 6.06 0.53 -10.13
C GLU A 102 5.61 0.29 -8.67
N ASP A 103 4.43 0.79 -8.26
CA ASP A 103 3.97 0.70 -6.86
C ASP A 103 3.11 -0.53 -6.52
N SER A 104 2.94 -1.48 -7.43
CA SER A 104 2.15 -2.70 -7.17
C SER A 104 2.95 -3.86 -6.53
N MET A 105 4.19 -3.63 -6.10
CA MET A 105 5.05 -4.69 -5.50
C MET A 105 5.70 -4.34 -4.15
N LYS A 106 5.07 -3.51 -3.31
CA LYS A 106 5.62 -3.21 -1.97
C LYS A 106 4.58 -3.18 -0.85
N GLU A 107 3.77 -4.22 -0.75
CA GLU A 107 3.10 -4.53 0.53
C GLU A 107 3.14 -6.05 0.78
N SER A 108 4.29 -6.54 1.26
CA SER A 108 4.33 -7.70 2.14
C SER A 108 5.75 -7.98 2.64
N ILE A 109 5.89 -7.91 3.97
CA ILE A 109 6.82 -8.67 4.84
C ILE A 109 8.18 -8.01 5.19
N THR A 110 8.19 -7.54 6.44
CA THR A 110 9.29 -7.43 7.40
C THR A 110 10.49 -8.38 7.22
N SER A 111 11.71 -7.83 7.15
CA SER A 111 12.90 -8.19 7.96
C SER A 111 14.22 -7.62 7.38
N PRO A 112 15.24 -7.32 8.20
CA PRO A 112 16.35 -6.45 7.83
C PRO A 112 17.50 -7.23 7.19
N LYS A 113 17.94 -6.86 5.99
CA LYS A 113 19.26 -7.25 5.46
C LYS A 113 19.93 -6.11 4.72
N ASP A 114 20.89 -5.54 5.44
CA ASP A 114 22.12 -4.94 4.94
C ASP A 114 22.50 -5.48 3.54
N SER A 115 22.43 -4.63 2.52
CA SER A 115 23.01 -4.95 1.21
C SER A 115 23.59 -3.70 0.59
N LYS A 116 24.81 -3.40 1.05
CA LYS A 116 25.80 -2.58 0.33
C LYS A 116 25.75 -2.93 -1.15
N LYS A 117 25.32 -1.98 -1.99
CA LYS A 117 25.39 -2.05 -3.46
C LYS A 117 26.85 -2.25 -3.88
N LYS A 118 27.29 -3.51 -4.04
CA LYS A 118 28.54 -3.83 -4.74
C LYS A 118 28.33 -3.47 -6.20
N LYS A 119 28.94 -2.35 -6.63
CA LYS A 119 29.04 -1.97 -8.05
C LYS A 119 29.63 -3.15 -8.82
N LYS A 120 28.81 -3.85 -9.62
CA LYS A 120 29.28 -4.91 -10.52
C LYS A 120 30.31 -4.29 -11.46
N LYS A 121 31.54 -4.80 -11.43
CA LYS A 121 32.59 -4.42 -12.40
C LYS A 121 32.02 -4.62 -13.80
N LYS A 122 32.07 -3.57 -14.62
CA LYS A 122 31.64 -3.62 -16.02
C LYS A 122 32.56 -4.60 -16.75
N ASN A 123 32.06 -5.80 -17.02
CA ASN A 123 32.79 -6.77 -17.82
C ASN A 123 32.79 -6.27 -19.28
N LYS A 124 33.98 -5.95 -19.81
CA LYS A 124 34.21 -5.59 -21.22
C LYS A 124 34.14 -6.83 -22.12
N ILE A 125 33.08 -7.63 -21.99
CA ILE A 125 32.87 -8.80 -22.83
C ILE A 125 32.24 -8.32 -24.14
N LEU A 126 32.83 -8.72 -25.26
CA LEU A 126 32.29 -8.50 -26.60
C LEU A 126 31.22 -9.56 -26.89
N CYS A 127 30.08 -9.12 -27.42
CA CYS A 127 28.99 -10.00 -27.81
C CYS A 127 29.36 -10.77 -29.09
N SER A 128 29.24 -12.10 -29.10
CA SER A 128 29.53 -12.90 -30.31
C SER A 128 28.49 -12.79 -31.44
N TYR A 129 27.42 -12.01 -31.24
CA TYR A 129 26.41 -11.74 -32.28
C TYR A 129 26.65 -10.40 -32.97
N CYS A 130 26.71 -9.31 -32.20
CA CYS A 130 26.83 -7.95 -32.72
C CYS A 130 28.20 -7.30 -32.49
N HIS A 131 29.14 -8.00 -31.85
CA HIS A 131 30.50 -7.54 -31.55
C HIS A 131 30.61 -6.27 -30.69
N GLU A 132 29.52 -5.82 -30.08
CA GLU A 132 29.51 -4.69 -29.14
C GLU A 132 29.84 -5.16 -27.71
N SER A 133 30.50 -4.29 -26.93
CA SER A 133 30.86 -4.58 -25.55
C SER A 133 29.73 -4.28 -24.57
N GLY A 134 29.60 -5.10 -23.52
CA GLY A 134 28.71 -4.81 -22.38
C GLY A 134 27.50 -5.73 -22.26
N HIS A 135 27.35 -6.70 -23.16
CA HIS A 135 26.32 -7.73 -23.08
C HIS A 135 26.82 -9.06 -23.68
N THR A 136 26.14 -10.16 -23.35
CA THR A 136 26.42 -11.50 -23.92
C THR A 136 25.46 -11.80 -25.06
N ARG A 137 25.77 -12.80 -25.91
CA ARG A 137 24.88 -13.26 -27.00
C ARG A 137 23.46 -13.62 -26.54
N ALA A 138 23.29 -14.06 -25.31
CA ALA A 138 21.99 -14.37 -24.73
C ALA A 138 21.15 -13.11 -24.44
N SER A 139 21.80 -12.00 -24.07
CA SER A 139 21.18 -10.72 -23.72
C SER A 139 21.35 -9.66 -24.83
N CYS A 140 21.59 -10.10 -26.07
CA CYS A 140 21.79 -9.20 -27.19
C CYS A 140 20.44 -8.73 -27.76
N GLU A 141 20.17 -7.44 -27.66
CA GLU A 141 18.94 -6.82 -28.17
C GLU A 141 18.78 -7.02 -29.68
N LYS A 142 19.87 -6.85 -30.46
CA LYS A 142 19.85 -7.08 -31.92
C LYS A 142 19.46 -8.52 -32.29
N LYS A 143 19.86 -9.50 -31.47
CA LYS A 143 19.46 -10.91 -31.64
C LYS A 143 17.99 -11.11 -31.29
N LEU A 144 17.51 -10.50 -30.21
CA LEU A 144 16.10 -10.58 -29.80
C LEU A 144 15.17 -9.97 -30.85
N LEU A 145 15.63 -8.92 -31.53
CA LEU A 145 14.92 -8.25 -32.61
C LEU A 145 15.14 -8.93 -33.99
N ASN A 146 15.87 -10.04 -34.07
CA ASN A 146 16.22 -10.74 -35.31
C ASN A 146 16.85 -9.84 -36.39
N ILE A 147 17.54 -8.77 -35.97
CA ILE A 147 18.25 -7.87 -36.86
C ILE A 147 19.60 -8.52 -37.17
N ARG A 148 19.84 -8.89 -38.45
CA ARG A 148 21.15 -9.42 -38.86
C ARG A 148 22.24 -8.38 -38.57
N PRO A 149 23.39 -8.81 -38.03
CA PRO A 149 24.49 -7.92 -37.70
C PRO A 149 25.09 -7.23 -38.94
#